data_AF-A0A933SWA6-F1
#
_entry.id   AF-A0A933SWA6-F1
#
_cell.length_a   1.000
_cell.length_b   1.000
_cell.length_c   1.000
_cell.angle_alpha   90.00
_cell.angle_beta   90.00
_cell.angle_gamma   90.00
#
_symmetry.space_group_name_H-M   'P 1'
#
loop_
_entity.id
_entity.type
_entity.pdbx_description
1 polymer ?
#
loop_
_entity_poly.entity_id
_entity_poly.type
_entity_poly.pdbx_seq_one_letter_code
_entity_poly.pdbx_strand_id
1 'polypeptide(L)'
;MSSNNLLRKQVVSEIKKRRLIFFIIILLSFFYLFISLIFGDMGFLRYRELNKTKARLEKQIDDIKKENMQVETQLKLLREDPFYIEKHAREEFGLARPDEYIFQYER
;
A
#
# COMPACT_ATOMS: atom_id res chain seq x y z
N MET A 1 -2.32 53.70 -57.10
CA MET A 1 -3.29 52.81 -56.38
C MET A 1 -2.65 51.45 -56.05
N SER A 2 -1.72 51.35 -55.08
CA SER A 2 -1.09 50.04 -54.74
C SER A 2 -0.81 49.84 -53.25
N SER A 3 -0.61 50.92 -52.48
CA SER A 3 -0.25 50.82 -51.04
C SER A 3 -1.35 50.25 -50.13
N ASN A 4 -2.63 50.40 -50.50
CA ASN A 4 -3.76 49.90 -49.68
C ASN A 4 -3.79 48.36 -49.58
N ASN A 5 -3.23 47.64 -50.55
CA ASN A 5 -3.20 46.17 -50.53
C ASN A 5 -2.09 45.60 -49.62
N LEU A 6 -0.98 46.32 -49.49
CA LEU A 6 0.15 45.89 -48.66
C LEU A 6 -0.17 46.03 -47.16
N LEU A 7 -0.77 47.15 -46.77
CA LEU A 7 -1.17 47.40 -45.38
C LEU A 7 -2.24 46.40 -44.91
N ARG A 8 -3.24 46.08 -45.76
CA ARG A 8 -4.25 45.05 -45.44
C ARG A 8 -3.63 43.66 -45.27
N LYS A 9 -2.70 43.27 -46.15
CA LYS A 9 -1.97 41.98 -46.02
C LYS A 9 -1.14 41.94 -44.74
N GLN A 10 -0.49 43.04 -44.37
CA GLN A 10 0.30 43.16 -43.16
C GLN A 10 -0.57 43.01 -41.89
N VAL A 11 -1.69 43.74 -41.80
CA VAL A 11 -2.63 43.63 -40.68
C VAL A 11 -3.17 42.20 -40.51
N VAL A 12 -3.57 41.54 -41.62
CA VAL A 12 -4.06 40.16 -41.58
C VAL A 12 -2.96 39.18 -41.12
N SER A 13 -1.71 39.40 -41.54
CA SER A 13 -0.59 38.56 -41.11
C SER A 13 -0.27 38.71 -39.61
N GLU A 14 -0.33 39.93 -39.08
CA GLU A 14 -0.10 40.20 -37.66
C GLU A 14 -1.23 39.66 -36.77
N ILE A 15 -2.49 39.72 -37.23
CA ILE A 15 -3.62 39.08 -36.54
C ILE A 15 -3.48 37.55 -36.52
N LYS A 16 -3.03 36.93 -37.62
CA LYS A 16 -2.77 35.48 -37.68
C LYS A 16 -1.65 35.07 -36.73
N LYS A 17 -0.55 35.84 -36.67
CA LYS A 17 0.55 35.59 -35.71
C LYS A 17 0.08 35.68 -34.26
N ARG A 18 -0.66 36.74 -33.89
CA ARG A 18 -1.22 36.88 -32.53
C ARG A 18 -2.13 35.71 -32.16
N ARG A 19 -2.97 35.27 -33.09
CA ARG A 19 -3.86 34.12 -32.89
C ARG A 19 -3.06 32.82 -32.70
N LEU A 20 -2.01 32.61 -33.49
CA LEU A 20 -1.12 31.46 -33.36
C LEU A 20 -0.43 31.44 -31.98
N ILE A 21 0.11 32.58 -31.54
CA ILE A 21 0.75 32.73 -30.24
C ILE A 21 -0.24 32.41 -29.11
N PHE A 22 -1.48 32.92 -29.22
CA PHE A 22 -2.53 32.63 -28.25
C PHE A 22 -2.86 31.13 -28.18
N PHE A 23 -2.99 30.45 -29.32
CA PHE A 23 -3.20 29.00 -29.36
C PHE A 23 -2.02 28.22 -28.77
N ILE A 24 -0.79 28.65 -29.02
CA ILE A 24 0.40 28.01 -28.44
C ILE A 24 0.42 28.16 -26.91
N ILE A 25 0.08 29.34 -26.39
CA ILE A 25 0.00 29.56 -24.94
C ILE A 25 -1.08 28.69 -24.31
N ILE A 26 -2.25 28.61 -24.94
CA ILE A 26 -3.33 27.71 -24.49
C ILE A 26 -2.85 26.27 -24.48
N LEU A 27 -2.24 25.81 -25.57
CA LEU A 27 -1.74 24.44 -25.69
C LEU A 27 -0.71 24.11 -24.62
N LEU A 28 0.24 25.02 -24.36
CA LEU A 28 1.25 24.86 -23.32
C LEU A 28 0.63 24.82 -21.92
N SER A 29 -0.39 25.64 -21.65
CA SER A 29 -1.12 25.62 -20.39
C SER A 29 -1.85 24.29 -20.17
N PHE A 30 -2.55 23.79 -21.20
CA PHE A 30 -3.19 22.48 -21.15
C PHE A 30 -2.17 21.34 -20.97
N PHE A 31 -1.03 21.43 -21.66
CA PHE A 31 0.03 20.43 -21.54
C PHE A 31 0.63 20.41 -20.13
N TYR A 32 0.87 21.59 -19.55
CA TYR A 32 1.33 21.71 -18.16
C TYR A 32 0.32 21.12 -17.17
N LEU A 33 -0.97 21.43 -17.32
CA LEU A 33 -2.03 20.85 -16.50
C LEU A 33 -2.10 19.33 -16.64
N PHE A 34 -1.98 18.81 -17.86
CA PHE A 34 -1.99 17.37 -18.12
C PHE A 34 -0.82 16.66 -17.44
N ILE A 35 0.39 17.22 -17.53
CA ILE A 35 1.56 16.70 -16.81
C ILE A 35 1.33 16.77 -15.31
N SER A 36 0.87 17.90 -14.78
CA SER A 36 0.62 18.06 -13.34
C SER A 36 -0.46 17.11 -12.82
N LEU A 37 -1.46 16.75 -13.64
CA LEU A 37 -2.49 15.77 -13.27
C LEU A 37 -1.94 14.33 -13.25
N ILE A 38 -1.03 13.99 -14.15
CA ILE A 38 -0.44 12.65 -14.23
C ILE A 38 0.67 12.45 -13.20
N PHE A 39 1.54 13.46 -13.05
CA PHE A 39 2.76 13.42 -12.24
C PHE A 39 2.67 14.18 -10.91
N GLY A 40 1.59 14.90 -10.64
CA GLY A 40 1.40 15.59 -9.37
C GLY A 40 1.22 14.63 -8.18
N ASP A 41 1.20 15.17 -6.97
CA ASP A 41 1.16 14.38 -5.72
C ASP A 41 -0.05 13.46 -5.57
N MET A 42 -1.13 13.72 -6.32
CA MET A 42 -2.33 12.86 -6.42
C MET A 42 -2.46 12.16 -7.79
N GLY A 43 -1.35 12.05 -8.51
CA GLY A 43 -1.31 11.51 -9.87
C GLY A 43 -1.59 10.01 -9.92
N PHE A 44 -1.98 9.56 -11.11
CA PHE A 44 -2.32 8.17 -11.41
C PHE A 44 -1.21 7.17 -11.03
N LEU A 45 0.06 7.59 -11.14
CA LEU A 45 1.21 6.77 -10.75
C LEU A 45 1.19 6.41 -9.26
N ARG A 46 0.94 7.40 -8.39
CA ARG A 46 0.90 7.19 -6.94
C ARG A 46 -0.30 6.36 -6.52
N TYR A 47 -1.45 6.55 -7.17
CA TYR A 47 -2.61 5.69 -6.98
C TYR A 47 -2.31 4.22 -7.31
N ARG A 48 -1.58 3.94 -8.40
CA ARG A 48 -1.19 2.58 -8.77
C ARG A 48 -0.23 1.95 -7.76
N GLU A 49 0.74 2.71 -7.26
CA GLU A 49 1.68 2.25 -6.25
C GLU A 49 0.98 1.95 -4.91
N LEU A 50 0.05 2.83 -4.52
CA LEU A 50 -0.74 2.65 -3.31
C LEU A 50 -1.64 1.41 -3.41
N ASN A 51 -2.29 1.19 -4.55
CA ASN A 51 -3.09 -0.02 -4.77
C ASN A 51 -2.26 -1.30 -4.76
N LYS A 52 -1.05 -1.28 -5.34
CA LYS A 52 -0.12 -2.43 -5.24
C LYS A 52 0.28 -2.69 -3.79
N THR A 53 0.58 -1.64 -3.04
CA THR A 53 0.96 -1.74 -1.63
C THR A 53 -0.19 -2.29 -0.79
N LYS A 54 -1.41 -1.81 -1.03
CA LYS A 54 -2.64 -2.31 -0.40
C LYS A 54 -2.83 -3.80 -0.65
N ALA A 55 -2.76 -4.23 -1.92
CA ALA A 55 -2.91 -5.64 -2.29
C ALA A 55 -1.84 -6.53 -1.65
N ARG A 56 -0.60 -6.05 -1.54
CA ARG A 56 0.49 -6.78 -0.87
C ARG A 56 0.23 -6.94 0.63
N LEU A 57 -0.21 -5.87 1.30
CA LEU A 57 -0.54 -5.89 2.73
C LEU A 57 -1.73 -6.81 3.02
N GLU A 58 -2.78 -6.76 2.20
CA GLU A 58 -3.92 -7.66 2.32
C GLU A 58 -3.51 -9.13 2.20
N LYS A 59 -2.62 -9.45 1.25
CA LYS A 59 -2.08 -10.80 1.11
C LYS A 59 -1.26 -11.23 2.34
N GLN A 60 -0.41 -10.35 2.87
CA GLN A 60 0.36 -10.65 4.08
C GLN A 60 -0.55 -10.89 5.29
N ILE A 61 -1.63 -10.14 5.43
CA ILE A 61 -2.62 -10.36 6.49
C ILE A 61 -3.29 -11.74 6.34
N ASP A 62 -3.66 -12.12 5.12
CA ASP A 62 -4.26 -13.43 4.86
C ASP A 62 -3.29 -14.59 5.14
N ASP A 63 -2.04 -14.45 4.72
CA ASP A 63 -0.99 -15.44 4.96
C ASP A 63 -0.72 -15.60 6.47
N ILE A 64 -0.55 -14.51 7.21
CA ILE A 64 -0.36 -14.53 8.68
C ILE A 64 -1.59 -15.12 9.39
N LYS A 65 -2.81 -14.81 8.93
CA LYS A 65 -4.03 -15.39 9.51
C LYS A 65 -4.09 -16.90 9.34
N LYS A 66 -3.67 -17.41 8.17
CA LYS A 66 -3.59 -18.86 7.94
C LYS A 66 -2.54 -19.51 8.83
N GLU A 67 -1.38 -18.89 8.97
CA GLU A 67 -0.32 -19.37 9.85
C GLU A 67 -0.80 -19.41 11.30
N ASN A 68 -1.44 -18.35 11.79
CA ASN A 68 -2.03 -18.32 13.14
C ASN A 68 -3.07 -19.44 13.33
N MET A 69 -3.98 -19.65 12.38
CA MET A 69 -4.96 -20.74 12.48
C MET A 69 -4.30 -22.12 12.53
N GLN A 70 -3.23 -22.33 11.75
CA GLN A 70 -2.47 -23.58 11.79
C GLN A 70 -1.79 -23.79 13.14
N VAL A 71 -1.13 -22.75 13.67
CA VAL A 71 -0.46 -22.79 14.98
C VAL A 71 -1.47 -23.00 16.11
N GLU A 72 -2.61 -22.31 16.08
CA GLU A 72 -3.69 -22.50 17.07
C GLU A 72 -4.27 -23.92 17.02
N THR A 73 -4.44 -24.48 15.82
CA THR A 73 -4.91 -25.87 15.66
C THR A 73 -3.89 -26.86 16.23
N GLN A 74 -2.60 -26.65 15.96
CA GLN A 74 -1.53 -27.47 16.54
C GLN A 74 -1.47 -27.33 18.07
N LEU A 75 -1.60 -26.10 18.59
CA LEU A 75 -1.61 -25.85 20.03
C LEU A 75 -2.81 -26.50 20.70
N LYS A 76 -3.98 -26.48 20.05
CA LYS A 76 -5.19 -27.14 20.55
C LYS A 76 -5.00 -28.66 20.60
N LEU A 77 -4.46 -29.26 19.52
CA LEU A 77 -4.12 -30.68 19.50
C LEU A 77 -3.09 -31.06 20.58
N LEU A 78 -2.13 -30.19 20.87
CA LEU A 78 -1.09 -30.43 21.88
C LEU A 78 -1.60 -30.20 23.32
N ARG A 79 -2.52 -29.27 23.53
CA ARG A 79 -3.11 -28.92 24.84
C ARG A 79 -4.25 -29.84 25.26
N GLU A 80 -4.94 -30.47 24.31
CA GLU A 80 -6.01 -31.42 24.61
C GLU A 80 -5.49 -32.74 25.19
N ASP A 81 -4.16 -32.97 25.21
CA ASP A 81 -3.56 -34.08 25.95
C ASP A 81 -3.35 -33.70 27.44
N PRO A 82 -4.11 -34.29 28.38
CA PRO A 82 -3.98 -34.03 29.81
C PRO A 82 -2.54 -34.28 30.30
N PHE A 83 -1.81 -35.18 29.64
CA PHE A 83 -0.44 -35.51 29.98
C PHE A 83 0.52 -34.33 29.82
N TYR A 84 0.31 -33.47 28.80
CA TYR A 84 1.19 -32.32 28.57
C TYR A 84 0.99 -31.24 29.64
N ILE A 85 -0.26 -31.02 30.05
CA ILE A 85 -0.60 -30.10 31.13
C ILE A 85 -0.05 -30.61 32.47
N GLU A 86 -0.24 -31.90 32.76
CA GLU A 86 0.25 -32.54 33.98
C GLU A 86 1.79 -32.53 34.04
N LYS A 87 2.46 -32.82 32.93
CA LYS A 87 3.92 -32.77 32.83
C LYS A 87 4.45 -31.36 33.07
N HIS A 88 3.89 -30.35 32.41
CA HIS A 88 4.31 -28.96 32.59
C HIS A 88 4.08 -28.47 34.02
N ALA A 89 2.96 -28.84 34.65
CA ALA A 89 2.68 -28.53 36.05
C ALA A 89 3.68 -29.20 37.02
N ARG A 90 4.08 -30.46 36.75
CA ARG A 90 5.05 -31.20 37.57
C ARG A 90 6.48 -30.70 37.39
N GLU A 91 6.92 -30.40 36.17
CA GLU A 91 8.30 -30.03 35.85
C GLU A 91 8.62 -28.55 36.11
N GLU A 92 7.75 -27.63 35.68
CA GLU A 92 8.02 -26.19 35.76
C GLU A 92 7.52 -25.58 37.08
N PHE A 93 6.42 -26.11 37.64
CA PHE A 93 5.79 -25.57 38.83
C PHE A 93 5.92 -26.49 40.06
N GLY A 94 6.46 -27.71 39.91
CA GLY A 94 6.60 -28.67 40.99
C GLY A 94 5.27 -29.10 41.61
N LEU A 95 4.16 -28.94 40.90
CA LEU A 95 2.82 -29.23 41.42
C LEU A 95 2.54 -30.74 41.35
N ALA A 96 1.94 -31.27 42.40
CA ALA A 96 1.47 -32.65 42.48
C ALA A 96 -0.03 -32.66 42.84
N ARG A 97 -0.71 -33.76 42.55
CA ARG A 97 -2.11 -33.91 42.98
C ARG A 97 -2.22 -33.96 44.51
N PRO A 98 -3.38 -33.62 45.10
CA PRO A 98 -3.54 -33.61 46.56
C PRO A 98 -3.23 -34.94 47.27
N ASP A 99 -3.27 -36.04 46.54
CA ASP A 99 -2.99 -37.41 46.98
C ASP A 99 -1.54 -37.87 46.71
N GLU A 100 -0.67 -37.01 46.19
CA GLU A 100 0.71 -37.33 45.81
C GLU A 100 1.75 -36.63 46.70
N TYR A 101 2.85 -37.32 47.00
CA TYR A 101 3.97 -36.78 47.80
C TYR A 101 5.15 -36.39 46.89
N ILE A 102 5.66 -35.17 47.08
CA ILE A 102 6.84 -34.65 46.36
C ILE A 102 8.09 -34.99 47.16
N PHE A 103 9.01 -35.76 46.58
CA PHE A 103 10.31 -36.07 47.17
C PHE A 103 11.38 -35.20 46.51
N GLN A 104 11.92 -34.21 47.24
CA GLN A 104 13.09 -33.46 46.81
C GLN A 104 14.32 -33.98 47.56
N TYR A 105 15.36 -34.37 46.82
CA TYR A 105 16.64 -34.76 47.37
C TYR A 105 17.57 -33.55 47.37
N GLU A 106 18.09 -33.15 48.53
CA GLU A 106 19.21 -32.20 48.59
C GLU A 106 20.42 -32.84 47.90
N ARG A 107 21.07 -32.07 47.01
CA ARG A 107 22.35 -32.49 46.38
C ARG A 107 23.49 -32.35 47.36
#